data_AF-A0A4Q0YXE3-F1
#
_entry.id   AF-A0A4Q0YXE3-F1
#
_cell.length_a   1.000
_cell.length_b   1.000
_cell.length_c   1.000
_cell.angle_alpha   90.00
_cell.angle_beta   90.00
_cell.angle_gamma   90.00
#
_symmetry.space_group_name_H-M   'P 1'
#
loop_
_entity.id
_entity.type
_entity.pdbx_description
1 polymer ?
#
loop_
_entity_poly.entity_id
_entity_poly.type
_entity_poly.pdbx_seq_one_letter_code
_entity_poly.pdbx_strand_id
1 'polypeptide(L)'
;MKAIPFRWIDKYLIHLSMTMKINLVLIASLLVSFLALSFASNSHQQQVADLQSSYNQSVANILSHYNTSQSEAASLLSGSQIAVGRGDISVPGQTYSLSSINTEHLLSGFGVVDWVLLAVAVGFAFVVTHYVSSFISGAMYTMNHSLQRMLDGDLTSRMNFMPVKDEFSTIAATVDNVADRKHALVKAIQESSQLMVKLSAYLSEQSKESTNLSEAQCTYLDSLACTTEEMVLSIRDVSMHAQSASEEVVSANDASMQSTQQVGETLNTIQSLKGEIDRASVAVQNVEGNTSEISNIVSTISAISEQTNLLALNAAIEAARAGEQGRGFAVVADEVRSLAARAQEATVEIQSMIESLQVNTGQLKQVMEATVTNAESSESLMQKMEEDILLITERNNSITTRSAEIARSAGNQDSVAISISQDVAQIRQQASDVSEIIKLTSVEVANLEDQSDKLSRLVEGLRT
;
A
#
# COMPACT_ATOMS: atom_id res chain seq x y z
N MET A 1 8.82 47.29 33.49
CA MET A 1 8.35 47.42 34.90
C MET A 1 9.07 48.59 35.55
N LYS A 2 8.37 49.50 36.23
CA LYS A 2 9.01 50.54 37.07
C LYS A 2 9.75 49.81 38.19
N ALA A 3 11.06 50.02 38.28
CA ALA A 3 11.84 49.54 39.42
C ALA A 3 11.17 50.05 40.70
N ILE A 4 10.76 49.14 41.58
CA ILE A 4 10.33 49.50 42.92
C ILE A 4 11.54 50.23 43.54
N PRO A 5 11.40 51.49 43.99
CA PRO A 5 12.54 52.25 44.47
C PRO A 5 13.12 51.52 45.68
N PHE A 6 14.29 50.95 45.48
CA PHE A 6 15.06 50.29 46.52
C PHE A 6 15.36 51.32 47.61
N ARG A 7 14.86 51.10 48.83
CA ARG A 7 15.28 51.93 49.96
C ARG A 7 16.74 51.60 50.24
N TRP A 8 17.52 52.57 50.71
CA TRP A 8 18.94 52.36 51.01
C TRP A 8 19.17 51.17 51.96
N ILE A 9 18.22 50.93 52.87
CA ILE A 9 18.28 49.83 53.84
C ILE A 9 18.02 48.45 53.21
N ASP A 10 17.26 48.38 52.11
CA ASP A 10 16.91 47.13 51.44
C ASP A 10 18.18 46.46 50.87
N LYS A 11 19.16 47.27 50.45
CA LYS A 11 20.49 46.79 50.01
C LYS A 11 21.18 45.91 51.06
N TYR A 12 21.00 46.23 52.34
CA TYR A 12 21.57 45.47 53.45
C TYR A 12 20.65 44.33 53.89
N LEU A 13 19.34 44.57 53.99
CA LEU A 13 18.38 43.56 54.40
C LEU A 13 18.33 42.35 53.46
N ILE A 14 18.61 42.53 52.18
CA ILE A 14 18.59 41.43 51.19
C ILE A 14 19.70 40.39 51.41
N HIS A 15 20.79 40.77 52.08
CA HIS A 15 21.89 39.83 52.39
C HIS A 15 21.69 39.08 53.71
N LEU A 16 20.61 39.34 54.42
CA LEU A 16 20.27 38.72 55.69
C LEU A 16 19.17 37.68 55.50
N SER A 17 19.33 36.51 56.12
CA SER A 17 18.26 35.52 56.20
C SER A 17 17.08 36.06 57.01
N MET A 18 15.91 35.45 56.85
CA MET A 18 14.73 35.74 57.67
C MET A 18 15.01 35.54 59.16
N THR A 19 15.75 34.50 59.51
CA THR A 19 16.19 34.27 60.89
C THR A 19 17.07 35.41 61.41
N MET A 20 18.00 35.93 60.59
CA MET A 20 18.82 37.08 60.96
C MET A 20 17.99 38.37 61.08
N LYS A 21 17.03 38.61 60.19
CA LYS A 21 16.12 39.77 60.25
C LYS A 21 15.26 39.75 61.52
N ILE A 22 14.69 38.60 61.87
CA ILE A 22 13.91 38.40 63.10
C ILE A 22 14.80 38.55 64.33
N ASN A 23 16.00 37.96 64.32
CA ASN A 23 16.98 38.12 65.39
C ASN A 23 17.41 39.58 65.56
N LEU A 24 17.51 40.36 64.47
CA LEU A 24 17.87 41.78 64.52
C LEU A 24 16.78 42.60 65.22
N VAL A 25 15.50 42.32 64.94
CA VAL A 25 14.36 42.90 65.67
C VAL A 25 14.40 42.49 67.14
N LEU A 26 14.61 41.20 67.43
CA LEU A 26 14.65 40.67 68.79
C LEU A 26 15.81 41.26 69.61
N ILE A 27 17.01 41.34 69.02
CA ILE A 27 18.19 41.95 69.63
C ILE A 27 17.95 43.44 69.89
N ALA A 28 17.35 44.17 68.94
CA ALA A 28 17.00 45.57 69.14
C ALA A 28 16.04 45.72 70.33
N SER A 29 14.98 44.90 70.41
CA SER A 29 14.04 44.93 71.54
C SER A 29 14.67 44.54 72.88
N LEU A 30 15.56 43.54 72.91
CA LEU A 30 16.30 43.16 74.10
C LEU A 30 17.29 44.24 74.54
N LEU A 31 17.96 44.93 73.59
CA LEU A 31 18.83 46.06 73.89
C LEU A 31 18.07 47.22 74.53
N VAL A 32 16.87 47.55 74.03
CA VAL A 32 16.00 48.56 74.66
C VAL A 32 15.63 48.14 76.07
N SER A 33 15.24 46.87 76.26
CA SER A 33 14.84 46.35 77.57
C SER A 33 16.01 46.34 78.57
N PHE A 34 17.20 45.95 78.12
CA PHE A 34 18.42 45.94 78.93
C PHE A 34 18.87 47.36 79.30
N LEU A 35 18.85 48.30 78.35
CA LEU A 35 19.14 49.70 78.62
C LEU A 35 18.14 50.28 79.62
N ALA A 36 16.83 50.03 79.44
CA ALA A 36 15.80 50.47 80.38
C ALA A 36 16.05 49.97 81.81
N LEU A 37 16.42 48.69 81.96
CA LEU A 37 16.70 48.08 83.26
C LEU A 37 18.01 48.61 83.89
N SER A 38 19.05 48.79 83.08
CA SER A 38 20.33 49.34 83.52
C SER A 38 20.22 50.80 83.96
N PHE A 39 19.44 51.62 83.25
CA PHE A 39 19.18 53.00 83.65
C PHE A 39 18.35 53.04 84.93
N ALA A 40 17.29 52.23 85.04
CA ALA A 40 16.48 52.14 86.25
C ALA A 40 17.30 51.78 87.50
N SER A 41 18.29 50.89 87.37
CA SER A 41 19.15 50.49 88.49
C SER A 41 20.16 51.57 88.89
N ASN A 42 20.73 52.30 87.92
CA ASN A 42 21.87 53.18 88.18
C ASN A 42 21.46 54.57 88.69
N SER A 43 20.40 55.17 88.13
CA SER A 43 19.92 56.49 88.57
C SER A 43 19.23 56.44 89.92
N HIS A 44 18.51 55.35 90.21
CA HIS A 44 17.83 55.10 91.47
C HIS A 44 18.79 55.02 92.67
N GLN A 45 19.90 54.29 92.53
CA GLN A 45 20.77 53.99 93.67
C GLN A 45 21.62 55.20 94.10
N GLN A 46 22.00 56.06 93.15
CA GLN A 46 22.95 57.14 93.42
C GLN A 46 22.28 58.43 93.93
N GLN A 47 21.14 58.84 93.36
CA GLN A 47 20.46 60.08 93.79
C GLN A 47 19.73 59.95 95.13
N VAL A 48 19.13 58.79 95.41
CA VAL A 48 18.41 58.56 96.68
C VAL A 48 19.40 58.48 97.85
N ALA A 49 20.54 57.81 97.65
CA ALA A 49 21.60 57.72 98.66
C ALA A 49 22.20 59.09 99.02
N ASP A 50 22.49 59.93 98.02
CA ASP A 50 23.10 61.26 98.23
C ASP A 50 22.15 62.23 98.95
N LEU A 51 20.88 62.30 98.53
CA LEU A 51 19.89 63.19 99.16
C LEU A 51 19.57 62.76 100.60
N GLN A 52 19.44 61.45 100.86
CA GLN A 52 19.20 60.95 102.21
C GLN A 52 20.41 61.13 103.12
N SER A 53 21.62 60.92 102.62
CA SER A 53 22.85 61.17 103.38
C SER A 53 22.95 62.64 103.79
N SER A 54 22.72 63.58 102.87
CA SER A 54 22.75 65.02 103.17
C SER A 54 21.65 65.46 104.14
N TYR A 55 20.43 64.91 103.99
CA TYR A 55 19.33 65.16 104.93
C TYR A 55 19.65 64.64 106.34
N ASN A 56 20.10 63.39 106.45
CA ASN A 56 20.46 62.77 107.72
C ASN A 56 21.66 63.46 108.38
N GLN A 57 22.64 63.93 107.59
CA GLN A 57 23.77 64.73 108.08
C GLN A 57 23.28 66.07 108.66
N SER A 58 22.31 66.71 108.02
CA SER A 58 21.71 67.96 108.52
C SER A 58 20.94 67.74 109.82
N VAL A 59 20.17 66.65 109.92
CA VAL A 59 19.48 66.25 111.15
C VAL A 59 20.49 65.93 112.25
N ALA A 60 21.56 65.19 111.95
CA ALA A 60 22.65 64.93 112.88
C ALA A 60 23.29 66.22 113.41
N ASN A 61 23.57 67.18 112.52
CA ASN A 61 24.13 68.46 112.92
C ASN A 61 23.17 69.26 113.83
N ILE A 62 21.87 69.28 113.54
CA ILE A 62 20.88 69.94 114.41
C ILE A 62 20.84 69.28 115.80
N LEU A 63 20.76 67.95 115.86
CA LEU A 63 20.75 67.22 117.12
C LEU A 63 22.02 67.45 117.94
N SER A 64 23.18 67.56 117.28
CA SER A 64 24.44 67.91 117.94
C SER A 64 24.42 69.32 118.54
N HIS A 65 23.83 70.29 117.84
CA HIS A 65 23.79 71.69 118.31
C HIS A 65 22.95 71.85 119.58
N TYR A 66 21.87 71.09 119.71
CA TYR A 66 21.00 71.09 120.89
C TYR A 66 21.41 70.07 121.97
N ASN A 67 22.55 69.39 121.78
CA ASN A 67 23.11 68.41 122.72
C ASN A 67 22.09 67.35 123.19
N THR A 68 21.23 66.91 122.26
CA THR A 68 20.07 66.07 122.54
C THR A 68 20.49 64.64 122.92
N SER A 69 19.91 64.10 123.99
CA SER A 69 20.18 62.71 124.41
C SER A 69 19.56 61.69 123.43
N GLN A 70 20.10 60.46 123.38
CA GLN A 70 19.62 59.42 122.46
C GLN A 70 18.11 59.15 122.60
N SER A 71 17.57 59.17 123.82
CA SER A 71 16.13 58.97 124.08
C SER A 71 15.28 60.14 123.59
N GLU A 72 15.76 61.38 123.72
CA GLU A 72 15.06 62.56 123.20
C GLU A 72 15.11 62.60 121.67
N ALA A 73 16.27 62.30 121.07
CA ALA A 73 16.42 62.22 119.62
C ALA A 73 15.49 61.15 119.02
N ALA A 74 15.41 59.97 119.65
CA ALA A 74 14.47 58.92 119.26
C ALA A 74 13.00 59.37 119.39
N SER A 75 12.67 60.18 120.39
CA SER A 75 11.31 60.71 120.57
C SER A 75 10.95 61.78 119.51
N LEU A 76 11.87 62.72 119.23
CA LEU A 76 11.69 63.79 118.25
C LEU A 76 11.60 63.25 116.82
N LEU A 77 12.33 62.16 116.55
CA LEU A 77 12.39 61.51 115.24
C LEU A 77 11.41 60.33 115.11
N SER A 78 10.59 60.03 116.13
CA SER A 78 9.66 58.88 116.12
C SER A 78 8.62 58.91 114.99
N GLY A 79 8.33 60.09 114.42
CA GLY A 79 7.48 60.27 113.23
C GLY A 79 8.24 60.46 111.91
N SER A 80 9.57 60.40 111.94
CA SER A 80 10.43 60.55 110.76
C SER A 80 10.89 59.19 110.23
N GLN A 81 11.32 59.13 108.96
CA GLN A 81 11.89 57.92 108.35
C GLN A 81 13.35 57.66 108.78
N ILE A 82 13.76 58.16 109.95
CA ILE A 82 15.11 58.06 110.50
C ILE A 82 15.05 57.25 111.81
N ALA A 83 15.78 56.14 111.86
CA ALA A 83 16.02 55.39 113.08
C ALA A 83 17.25 55.95 113.83
N VAL A 84 17.13 56.05 115.15
CA VAL A 84 18.17 56.56 116.06
C VAL A 84 18.80 55.38 116.81
N GLY A 85 20.09 55.13 116.62
CA GLY A 85 20.77 53.96 117.18
C GLY A 85 22.21 53.77 116.68
N ARG A 86 22.52 52.61 116.10
CA ARG A 86 23.73 52.38 115.31
C ARG A 86 23.38 52.45 113.83
N GLY A 87 23.52 53.61 113.23
CA GLY A 87 23.42 53.87 111.79
C GLY A 87 24.70 54.42 111.15
N ASP A 88 24.58 54.80 109.88
CA ASP A 88 25.70 55.19 109.00
C ASP A 88 26.24 56.60 109.28
N ILE A 89 25.43 57.49 109.86
CA ILE A 89 25.80 58.88 110.12
C ILE A 89 25.88 59.12 111.62
N SER A 90 27.09 59.34 112.13
CA SER A 90 27.34 59.66 113.54
C SER A 90 26.93 61.09 113.88
N VAL A 91 26.22 61.28 115.00
CA VAL A 91 25.90 62.62 115.50
C VAL A 91 27.13 63.20 116.20
N PRO A 92 27.70 64.33 115.71
CA PRO A 92 28.91 64.90 116.29
C PRO A 92 28.75 65.17 117.79
N GLY A 93 29.68 64.67 118.62
CA GLY A 93 29.66 64.88 120.08
C GLY A 93 28.69 63.98 120.88
N GLN A 94 27.97 63.06 120.22
CA GLN A 94 27.05 62.12 120.87
C GLN A 94 27.45 60.66 120.58
N THR A 95 26.87 59.69 121.31
CA THR A 95 27.22 58.26 121.22
C THR A 95 26.29 57.44 120.30
N TYR A 96 25.39 58.09 119.57
CA TYR A 96 24.43 57.45 118.66
C TYR A 96 24.57 57.96 117.23
N SER A 97 24.11 57.16 116.27
CA SER A 97 24.08 57.44 114.85
C SER A 97 22.68 57.25 114.26
N LEU A 98 22.45 57.87 113.10
CA LEU A 98 21.19 57.88 112.37
C LEU A 98 21.26 56.90 111.20
N SER A 99 20.20 56.13 110.96
CA SER A 99 20.02 55.28 109.77
C SER A 99 18.64 55.51 109.17
N SER A 100 18.53 55.58 107.85
CA SER A 100 17.22 55.66 107.18
C SER A 100 16.54 54.29 107.13
N ILE A 101 15.22 54.28 107.29
CA ILE A 101 14.37 53.13 106.98
C ILE A 101 13.82 53.35 105.57
N ASN A 102 14.40 52.69 104.56
CA ASN A 102 13.97 52.87 103.17
C ASN A 102 12.73 52.04 102.81
N THR A 103 11.73 52.74 102.27
CA THR A 103 10.68 52.21 101.39
C THR A 103 10.75 53.00 100.08
N GLU A 104 10.99 52.32 98.95
CA GLU A 104 11.26 52.97 97.66
C GLU A 104 10.12 52.80 96.64
N HIS A 105 9.88 53.85 95.84
CA HIS A 105 9.07 53.84 94.62
C HIS A 105 10.00 53.96 93.40
N LEU A 106 10.04 52.92 92.56
CA LEU A 106 10.95 52.78 91.41
C LEU A 106 10.87 53.88 90.33
N LEU A 107 9.80 54.67 90.30
CA LEU A 107 9.53 55.59 89.18
C LEU A 107 10.04 57.02 89.39
N SER A 108 10.42 57.41 90.61
CA SER A 108 10.88 58.79 90.90
C SER A 108 12.38 59.02 90.69
N GLY A 109 13.15 57.99 90.34
CA GLY A 109 14.61 58.07 90.16
C GLY A 109 15.08 58.41 88.74
N PHE A 110 14.20 58.51 87.76
CA PHE A 110 14.60 58.74 86.36
C PHE A 110 14.91 60.21 86.07
N GLY A 111 16.12 60.49 85.59
CA GLY A 111 16.51 61.81 85.10
C GLY A 111 15.98 62.08 83.68
N VAL A 112 16.01 63.36 83.26
CA VAL A 112 15.66 63.76 81.88
C VAL A 112 16.53 63.05 80.84
N VAL A 113 17.81 62.81 81.16
CA VAL A 113 18.75 62.11 80.28
C VAL A 113 18.37 60.64 80.09
N ASP A 114 17.90 59.95 81.14
CA ASP A 114 17.47 58.55 81.08
C ASP A 114 16.23 58.39 80.21
N TRP A 115 15.27 59.33 80.33
CA TRP A 115 14.09 59.36 79.48
C TRP A 115 14.43 59.62 78.01
N VAL A 116 15.39 60.51 77.73
CA VAL A 116 15.85 60.78 76.35
C VAL A 116 16.53 59.55 75.76
N LEU A 117 17.41 58.88 76.50
CA LEU A 117 18.10 57.67 76.03
C LEU A 117 17.11 56.51 75.81
N LEU A 118 16.14 56.32 76.69
CA LEU A 118 15.07 55.35 76.51
C LEU A 118 14.23 55.65 75.26
N ALA A 119 13.86 56.91 75.04
CA ALA A 119 13.10 57.34 73.87
C ALA A 119 13.88 57.10 72.56
N VAL A 120 15.20 57.37 72.56
CA VAL A 120 16.07 57.09 71.41
C VAL A 120 16.17 55.59 71.15
N ALA A 121 16.32 54.77 72.20
CA ALA A 121 16.40 53.32 72.08
C ALA A 121 15.09 52.72 71.54
N VAL A 122 13.94 53.15 72.07
CA VAL A 122 12.60 52.76 71.59
C VAL A 122 12.39 53.22 70.14
N GLY A 123 12.77 54.46 69.82
CA GLY A 123 12.71 54.99 68.45
C GLY A 123 13.55 54.18 67.47
N PHE A 124 14.76 53.80 67.86
CA PHE A 124 15.63 52.93 67.06
C PHE A 124 15.02 51.54 66.83
N ALA A 125 14.50 50.89 67.88
CA ALA A 125 13.82 49.60 67.75
C ALA A 125 12.56 49.68 66.88
N PHE A 126 11.79 50.76 66.98
CA PHE A 126 10.63 51.00 66.12
C PHE A 126 11.04 51.15 64.65
N VAL A 127 12.08 51.93 64.38
CA VAL A 127 12.63 52.11 63.03
C VAL A 127 13.10 50.79 62.44
N VAL A 128 13.89 50.01 63.20
CA VAL A 128 14.35 48.68 62.79
C VAL A 128 13.18 47.75 62.48
N THR A 129 12.19 47.68 63.36
CA THR A 129 11.00 46.84 63.20
C THR A 129 10.18 47.26 61.98
N HIS A 130 9.96 48.56 61.79
CA HIS A 130 9.22 49.10 60.66
C HIS A 130 9.90 48.76 59.34
N TYR A 131 11.23 48.92 59.24
CA TYR A 131 11.97 48.60 58.03
C TYR A 131 11.97 47.10 57.70
N VAL A 132 12.21 46.23 58.69
CA VAL A 132 12.15 44.77 58.50
C VAL A 132 10.74 44.32 58.09
N SER A 133 9.70 44.83 58.76
CA SER A 133 8.30 44.51 58.47
C SER A 133 7.87 44.99 57.07
N SER A 134 8.25 46.22 56.70
CA SER A 134 7.98 46.78 55.37
C SER A 134 8.67 45.97 54.27
N PHE A 135 9.91 45.51 54.49
CA PHE A 135 10.64 44.69 53.53
C PHE A 135 9.96 43.33 53.32
N ILE A 136 9.64 42.62 54.41
CA ILE A 136 8.97 41.31 54.38
C ILE A 136 7.60 41.43 53.70
N SER A 137 6.81 42.45 54.06
CA SER A 137 5.48 42.66 53.49
C SER A 137 5.52 42.97 51.99
N GLY A 138 6.49 43.79 51.56
CA GLY A 138 6.70 44.09 50.14
C GLY A 138 7.08 42.85 49.33
N ALA A 139 8.03 42.05 49.82
CA ALA A 139 8.46 40.82 49.15
C ALA A 139 7.32 39.77 49.08
N MET A 140 6.55 39.60 50.16
CA MET A 140 5.36 38.74 50.19
C MET A 140 4.28 39.22 49.21
N TYR A 141 4.04 40.54 49.14
CA TYR A 141 3.07 41.11 48.19
C TYR A 141 3.48 40.83 46.73
N THR A 142 4.74 41.08 46.37
CA THR A 142 5.24 40.81 45.02
C THR A 142 5.14 39.32 44.68
N MET A 143 5.49 38.43 45.61
CA MET A 143 5.40 37.00 45.40
C MET A 143 3.95 36.53 45.23
N ASN A 144 3.03 36.98 46.09
CA ASN A 144 1.60 36.67 45.97
C ASN A 144 1.01 37.20 44.66
N HIS A 145 1.36 38.43 44.27
CA HIS A 145 0.90 39.02 43.02
C HIS A 145 1.43 38.26 41.80
N SER A 146 2.69 37.80 41.82
CA SER A 146 3.23 36.97 40.73
C SER A 146 2.54 35.61 40.65
N LEU A 147 2.23 34.99 41.80
CA LEU A 147 1.44 33.75 41.84
C LEU A 147 0.01 33.95 41.34
N GLN A 148 -0.65 35.06 41.69
CA GLN A 148 -1.97 35.41 41.16
C GLN A 148 -1.94 35.60 39.65
N ARG A 149 -0.94 36.29 39.10
CA ARG A 149 -0.77 36.42 37.64
C ARG A 149 -0.59 35.05 36.96
N MET A 150 0.19 34.16 37.56
CA MET A 150 0.37 32.79 37.06
C MET A 150 -0.94 31.98 37.13
N LEU A 151 -1.76 32.22 38.16
CA LEU A 151 -3.08 31.61 38.35
C LEU A 151 -4.10 32.13 37.33
N ASP A 152 -4.02 33.42 36.96
CA ASP A 152 -4.80 34.06 35.90
C ASP A 152 -4.29 33.70 34.48
N GLY A 153 -3.26 32.85 34.38
CA GLY A 153 -2.73 32.34 33.11
C GLY A 153 -1.61 33.17 32.47
N ASP A 154 -1.09 34.22 33.13
CA ASP A 154 0.07 34.99 32.68
C ASP A 154 1.38 34.27 33.05
N LEU A 155 1.86 33.42 32.14
CA LEU A 155 3.11 32.66 32.28
C LEU A 155 4.34 33.42 31.75
N THR A 156 4.17 34.66 31.29
CA THR A 156 5.27 35.51 30.77
C THR A 156 6.02 36.25 31.89
N SER A 157 5.37 36.43 33.05
CA SER A 157 5.91 37.23 34.14
C SER A 157 7.00 36.48 34.90
N ARG A 158 8.11 37.16 35.19
CA ARG A 158 9.21 36.64 36.04
C ARG A 158 9.45 37.60 37.19
N MET A 159 9.74 37.04 38.36
CA MET A 159 10.05 37.82 39.55
C MET A 159 11.44 38.46 39.48
N ASN A 160 12.42 37.82 38.83
CA ASN A 160 13.76 38.38 38.59
C ASN A 160 14.45 38.88 39.88
N PHE A 161 14.31 38.14 40.99
CA PHE A 161 15.00 38.49 42.23
C PHE A 161 16.51 38.27 42.08
N MET A 162 17.31 39.12 42.71
CA MET A 162 18.76 38.94 42.74
C MET A 162 19.12 37.65 43.50
N PRO A 163 20.12 36.87 43.04
CA PRO A 163 20.54 35.64 43.70
C PRO A 163 21.34 35.98 44.96
N VAL A 164 20.68 35.98 46.11
CA VAL A 164 21.28 36.30 47.42
C VAL A 164 20.95 35.18 48.41
N LYS A 165 21.68 35.05 49.52
CA LYS A 165 21.41 34.03 50.55
C LYS A 165 20.21 34.41 51.44
N ASP A 166 19.05 34.61 50.82
CA ASP A 166 17.78 34.97 51.47
C ASP A 166 16.67 34.04 50.97
N GLU A 167 15.75 33.67 51.86
CA GLU A 167 14.67 32.71 51.58
C GLU A 167 13.76 33.21 50.44
N PHE A 168 13.53 34.52 50.34
CA PHE A 168 12.72 35.11 49.28
C PHE A 168 13.31 34.93 47.88
N SER A 169 14.64 35.04 47.74
CA SER A 169 15.29 34.84 46.45
C SER A 169 15.17 33.39 45.97
N THR A 170 15.25 32.43 46.90
CA THR A 170 15.09 31.01 46.61
C THR A 170 13.67 30.70 46.16
N ILE A 171 12.66 31.27 46.84
CA ILE A 171 11.27 31.08 46.44
C ILE A 171 10.98 31.77 45.10
N ALA A 172 11.48 32.98 44.89
CA ALA A 172 11.33 33.70 43.62
C ALA A 172 11.92 32.90 42.45
N ALA A 173 13.13 32.36 42.60
CA ALA A 173 13.74 31.47 41.61
C ALA A 173 12.92 30.19 41.40
N THR A 174 12.34 29.62 42.45
CA THR A 174 11.49 28.41 42.34
C THR A 174 10.22 28.71 41.54
N VAL A 175 9.56 29.85 41.78
CA VAL A 175 8.36 30.24 41.02
C VAL A 175 8.71 30.58 39.58
N ASP A 176 9.83 31.26 39.31
CA ASP A 176 10.29 31.52 37.94
C ASP A 176 10.52 30.19 37.18
N ASN A 177 11.15 29.19 37.81
CA ASN A 177 11.32 27.84 37.25
C ASN A 177 9.97 27.13 37.00
N VAL A 178 8.98 27.29 37.89
CA VAL A 178 7.63 26.74 37.70
C VAL A 178 6.96 27.42 36.50
N ALA A 179 7.07 28.74 36.38
CA ALA A 179 6.53 29.50 35.26
C ALA A 179 7.19 29.08 33.93
N ASP A 180 8.52 28.89 33.90
CA ASP A 180 9.24 28.37 32.72
C ASP A 180 8.75 26.97 32.31
N ARG A 181 8.62 26.04 33.28
CA ARG A 181 8.12 24.69 33.01
C ARG A 181 6.68 24.69 32.51
N LYS A 182 5.81 25.55 33.08
CA LYS A 182 4.42 25.69 32.64
C LYS A 182 4.32 26.33 31.26
N HIS A 183 5.11 27.37 30.98
CA HIS A 183 5.20 27.99 29.66
C HIS A 183 5.61 26.96 28.60
N ALA A 184 6.67 26.19 28.86
CA ALA A 184 7.13 25.15 27.95
C ALA A 184 6.07 24.04 27.74
N LEU A 185 5.35 23.65 28.80
CA LEU A 185 4.27 22.66 28.70
C LEU A 185 3.11 23.17 27.84
N VAL A 186 2.66 24.42 28.04
CA VAL A 186 1.58 25.01 27.24
C VAL A 186 1.98 25.11 25.78
N LYS A 187 3.20 25.56 25.50
CA LYS A 187 3.72 25.62 24.13
C LYS A 187 3.77 24.24 23.47
N ALA A 188 4.23 23.21 24.19
CA ALA A 188 4.24 21.84 23.69
C ALA A 188 2.82 21.30 23.42
N ILE A 189 1.83 21.64 24.25
CA ILE A 189 0.42 21.27 24.02
C ILE A 189 -0.13 21.97 22.77
N GLN A 190 0.14 23.27 22.60
CA GLN A 190 -0.28 24.03 21.42
C GLN A 190 0.34 23.47 20.13
N GLU A 191 1.65 23.19 20.14
CA GLU A 191 2.34 22.57 19.00
C GLU A 191 1.78 21.17 18.69
N SER A 192 1.52 20.35 19.71
CA SER A 192 0.93 19.02 19.55
C SER A 192 -0.50 19.07 19.01
N SER A 193 -1.33 20.01 19.48
CA SER A 193 -2.70 20.21 18.98
C SER A 193 -2.69 20.65 17.52
N GLN A 194 -1.83 21.61 17.14
CA GLN A 194 -1.68 22.01 15.74
C GLN A 194 -1.22 20.87 14.83
N LEU A 195 -0.30 20.02 15.32
CA LEU A 195 0.13 18.82 14.60
C LEU A 195 -1.03 17.84 14.41
N MET A 196 -1.83 17.59 15.46
CA MET A 196 -3.02 16.74 15.38
C MET A 196 -4.03 17.26 14.35
N VAL A 197 -4.33 18.58 14.32
CA VAL A 197 -5.24 19.15 13.31
C VAL A 197 -4.72 18.89 11.89
N LYS A 198 -3.43 19.14 11.64
CA LYS A 198 -2.82 18.91 10.31
C LYS A 198 -2.87 17.43 9.92
N LEU A 199 -2.57 16.53 10.86
CA LEU A 199 -2.59 15.10 10.61
C LEU A 199 -4.01 14.58 10.38
N SER A 200 -4.99 15.04 11.14
CA SER A 200 -6.40 14.71 10.93
C SER A 200 -6.88 15.16 9.55
N ALA A 201 -6.57 16.40 9.14
CA ALA A 201 -6.93 16.89 7.81
C ALA A 201 -6.29 16.03 6.68
N TYR A 202 -5.01 15.68 6.83
CA TYR A 202 -4.30 14.81 5.89
C TYR A 202 -4.93 13.40 5.82
N LEU A 203 -5.22 12.78 6.97
CA LEU A 203 -5.84 11.46 7.02
C LEU A 203 -7.28 11.47 6.49
N SER A 204 -8.02 12.56 6.67
CA SER A 204 -9.36 12.75 6.10
C SER A 204 -9.34 12.78 4.57
N GLU A 205 -8.41 13.56 3.99
CA GLU A 205 -8.20 13.60 2.53
C GLU A 205 -7.80 12.22 2.00
N GLN A 206 -6.85 11.55 2.66
CA GLN A 206 -6.39 10.22 2.28
C GLN A 206 -7.49 9.16 2.39
N SER A 207 -8.35 9.26 3.41
CA SER A 207 -9.51 8.38 3.57
C SER A 207 -10.49 8.57 2.41
N LYS A 208 -10.78 9.82 2.04
CA LYS A 208 -11.67 10.12 0.90
C LYS A 208 -11.11 9.59 -0.43
N GLU A 209 -9.82 9.78 -0.69
CA GLU A 209 -9.16 9.23 -1.87
C GLU A 209 -9.23 7.71 -1.89
N SER A 210 -8.95 7.07 -0.75
CA SER A 210 -9.00 5.60 -0.62
C SER A 210 -10.41 5.04 -0.85
N THR A 211 -11.45 5.74 -0.38
CA THR A 211 -12.85 5.36 -0.65
C THR A 211 -13.14 5.37 -2.14
N ASN A 212 -12.77 6.44 -2.85
CA ASN A 212 -12.99 6.55 -4.30
C ASN A 212 -12.24 5.44 -5.07
N LEU A 213 -11.00 5.15 -4.67
CA LEU A 213 -10.21 4.05 -5.25
C LEU A 213 -10.88 2.70 -5.02
N SER A 214 -11.39 2.46 -3.82
CA SER A 214 -12.09 1.23 -3.47
C SER A 214 -13.37 1.04 -4.30
N GLU A 215 -14.16 2.10 -4.50
CA GLU A 215 -15.38 2.07 -5.33
C GLU A 215 -15.06 1.82 -6.81
N ALA A 216 -14.02 2.49 -7.33
CA ALA A 216 -13.53 2.26 -8.69
C ALA A 216 -13.03 0.82 -8.87
N GLN A 217 -12.34 0.27 -7.87
CA GLN A 217 -11.86 -1.11 -7.88
C GLN A 217 -13.02 -2.11 -7.90
N CYS A 218 -14.07 -1.90 -7.10
CA CYS A 218 -15.28 -2.74 -7.16
C CYS A 218 -15.92 -2.72 -8.55
N THR A 219 -16.07 -1.54 -9.16
CA THR A 219 -16.63 -1.39 -10.51
C THR A 219 -15.79 -2.12 -11.56
N TYR A 220 -14.46 -2.03 -11.45
CA TYR A 220 -13.53 -2.75 -12.33
C TYR A 220 -13.65 -4.27 -12.17
N LEU A 221 -13.80 -4.76 -10.93
CA LEU A 221 -13.97 -6.19 -10.65
C LEU A 221 -15.30 -6.73 -11.16
N ASP A 222 -16.38 -5.94 -11.12
CA ASP A 222 -17.67 -6.34 -11.70
C ASP A 222 -17.56 -6.50 -13.23
N SER A 223 -16.87 -5.58 -13.89
CA SER A 223 -16.58 -5.71 -15.33
C SER A 223 -15.69 -6.93 -15.62
N LEU A 224 -14.67 -7.17 -14.82
CA LEU A 224 -13.76 -8.29 -14.99
C LEU A 224 -14.48 -9.63 -14.76
N ALA A 225 -15.41 -9.70 -13.81
CA ALA A 225 -16.25 -10.87 -13.59
C ALA A 225 -17.10 -11.17 -14.84
N CYS A 226 -17.74 -10.15 -15.42
CA CYS A 226 -18.51 -10.29 -16.66
C CYS A 226 -17.64 -10.81 -17.83
N THR A 227 -16.47 -10.21 -18.07
CA THR A 227 -15.56 -10.67 -19.13
C THR A 227 -15.04 -12.09 -18.87
N THR A 228 -14.87 -12.49 -17.62
CA THR A 228 -14.48 -13.87 -17.28
C THR A 228 -15.60 -14.86 -17.59
N GLU A 229 -16.87 -14.48 -17.36
CA GLU A 229 -18.02 -15.29 -17.73
C GLU A 229 -18.16 -15.43 -19.27
N GLU A 230 -17.96 -14.34 -20.02
CA GLU A 230 -17.88 -14.39 -21.49
C GLU A 230 -16.73 -15.27 -21.98
N MET A 231 -15.58 -15.23 -21.30
CA MET A 231 -14.43 -16.09 -21.61
C MET A 231 -14.77 -17.58 -21.43
N VAL A 232 -15.47 -17.94 -20.35
CA VAL A 232 -15.91 -19.33 -20.10
C VAL A 232 -16.83 -19.82 -21.23
N LEU A 233 -17.77 -18.98 -21.68
CA LEU A 233 -18.64 -19.32 -22.81
C LEU A 233 -17.82 -19.54 -24.10
N SER A 234 -16.89 -18.64 -24.41
CA SER A 234 -16.03 -18.76 -25.58
C SER A 234 -15.15 -20.01 -25.55
N ILE A 235 -14.61 -20.38 -24.38
CA ILE A 235 -13.83 -21.61 -24.20
C ILE A 235 -14.69 -22.85 -24.50
N ARG A 236 -15.94 -22.86 -24.04
CA ARG A 236 -16.88 -23.96 -24.33
C ARG A 236 -17.19 -24.06 -25.82
N ASP A 237 -17.40 -22.93 -26.50
CA ASP A 237 -17.60 -22.91 -27.95
C ASP A 237 -16.38 -23.47 -28.69
N VAL A 238 -15.17 -23.09 -28.30
CA VAL A 238 -13.93 -23.65 -28.88
C VAL A 238 -13.86 -25.16 -28.68
N SER A 239 -14.20 -25.67 -27.49
CA SER A 239 -14.23 -27.11 -27.23
C SER A 239 -15.27 -27.83 -28.09
N MET A 240 -16.47 -27.26 -28.24
CA MET A 240 -17.53 -27.82 -29.09
C MET A 240 -17.13 -27.81 -30.56
N HIS A 241 -16.51 -26.74 -31.04
CA HIS A 241 -16.01 -26.65 -32.42
C HIS A 241 -14.90 -27.66 -32.70
N ALA A 242 -13.99 -27.88 -31.76
CA ALA A 242 -12.96 -28.91 -31.89
C ALA A 242 -13.58 -30.32 -31.97
N GLN A 243 -14.59 -30.61 -31.14
CA GLN A 243 -15.31 -31.86 -31.19
C GLN A 243 -16.07 -32.05 -32.51
N SER A 244 -16.80 -31.03 -32.97
CA SER A 244 -17.51 -31.04 -34.26
C SER A 244 -16.55 -31.26 -35.44
N ALA A 245 -15.38 -30.60 -35.43
CA ALA A 245 -14.36 -30.79 -36.46
C ALA A 245 -13.83 -32.23 -36.45
N SER A 246 -13.68 -32.85 -35.27
CA SER A 246 -13.31 -34.27 -35.17
C SER A 246 -14.36 -35.19 -35.80
N GLU A 247 -15.65 -34.92 -35.58
CA GLU A 247 -16.76 -35.70 -36.15
C GLU A 247 -16.88 -35.54 -37.68
N GLU A 248 -16.67 -34.33 -38.20
CA GLU A 248 -16.61 -34.08 -39.65
C GLU A 248 -15.45 -34.83 -40.30
N VAL A 249 -14.30 -34.90 -39.63
CA VAL A 249 -13.13 -35.64 -40.11
C VAL A 249 -13.37 -37.16 -40.13
N VAL A 250 -14.10 -37.71 -39.15
CA VAL A 250 -14.52 -39.12 -39.19
C VAL A 250 -15.36 -39.38 -40.44
N SER A 251 -16.33 -38.50 -40.72
CA SER A 251 -17.17 -38.61 -41.93
C SER A 251 -16.34 -38.50 -43.22
N ALA A 252 -15.31 -37.64 -43.24
CA ALA A 252 -14.39 -37.50 -44.37
C ALA A 252 -13.49 -38.74 -44.58
N ASN A 253 -13.09 -39.42 -43.49
CA ASN A 253 -12.37 -40.68 -43.55
C ASN A 253 -13.24 -41.81 -44.12
N ASP A 254 -14.51 -41.90 -43.71
CA ASP A 254 -15.46 -42.88 -44.26
C ASP A 254 -15.64 -42.68 -45.78
N ALA A 255 -15.78 -41.42 -46.23
CA ALA A 255 -15.87 -41.10 -47.65
C ALA A 255 -14.58 -41.43 -48.42
N SER A 256 -13.41 -41.25 -47.79
CA SER A 256 -12.11 -41.61 -48.35
C SER A 256 -11.96 -43.12 -48.49
N MET A 257 -12.39 -43.90 -47.49
CA MET A 257 -12.43 -45.37 -47.56
C MET A 257 -13.35 -45.87 -48.70
N GLN A 258 -14.53 -45.27 -48.84
CA GLN A 258 -15.44 -45.59 -49.95
C GLN A 258 -14.80 -45.26 -51.31
N SER A 259 -14.08 -44.14 -51.40
CA SER A 259 -13.39 -43.73 -52.62
C SER A 259 -12.25 -44.71 -52.97
N THR A 260 -11.48 -45.17 -51.99
CA THR A 260 -10.46 -46.22 -52.20
C THR A 260 -11.07 -47.50 -52.76
N GLN A 261 -12.22 -47.92 -52.24
CA GLN A 261 -12.93 -49.10 -52.77
C GLN A 261 -13.33 -48.90 -54.23
N GLN A 262 -13.91 -47.75 -54.58
CA GLN A 262 -14.32 -47.45 -55.96
C GLN A 262 -13.13 -47.38 -56.93
N VAL A 263 -12.00 -46.84 -56.50
CA VAL A 263 -10.75 -46.84 -57.29
C VAL A 263 -10.29 -48.28 -57.55
N GLY A 264 -10.31 -49.15 -56.54
CA GLY A 264 -9.98 -50.57 -56.68
C GLY A 264 -10.91 -51.32 -57.64
N GLU A 265 -12.22 -51.09 -57.56
CA GLU A 265 -13.20 -51.65 -58.50
C GLU A 265 -12.96 -51.17 -59.94
N THR A 266 -12.60 -49.89 -60.11
CA THR A 266 -12.29 -49.29 -61.41
C THR A 266 -11.02 -49.89 -62.02
N LEU A 267 -9.96 -50.07 -61.22
CA LEU A 267 -8.72 -50.74 -61.64
C LEU A 267 -8.98 -52.17 -62.13
N ASN A 268 -9.77 -52.94 -61.39
CA ASN A 268 -10.15 -54.30 -61.79
C ASN A 268 -10.92 -54.32 -63.14
N THR A 269 -11.77 -53.32 -63.36
CA THR A 269 -12.52 -53.16 -64.61
C THR A 269 -11.60 -52.81 -65.78
N ILE A 270 -10.63 -51.90 -65.57
CA ILE A 270 -9.63 -51.54 -66.58
C ILE A 270 -8.76 -52.76 -66.95
N GLN A 271 -8.32 -53.55 -65.97
CA GLN A 271 -7.54 -54.77 -66.20
C GLN A 271 -8.33 -55.81 -67.00
N SER A 272 -9.63 -55.96 -66.67
CA SER A 272 -10.53 -56.85 -67.42
C SER A 272 -10.69 -56.39 -68.87
N LEU A 273 -10.90 -55.08 -69.09
CA LEU A 273 -11.00 -54.47 -70.41
C LEU A 273 -9.73 -54.70 -71.25
N LYS A 274 -8.55 -54.52 -70.64
CA LYS A 274 -7.26 -54.79 -71.31
C LYS A 274 -7.17 -56.25 -71.78
N GLY A 275 -7.56 -57.20 -70.92
CA GLY A 275 -7.61 -58.62 -71.28
C GLY A 275 -8.60 -58.95 -72.41
N GLU A 276 -9.76 -58.28 -72.45
CA GLU A 276 -10.72 -58.43 -73.55
C GLU A 276 -10.19 -57.87 -74.87
N ILE A 277 -9.51 -56.71 -74.83
CA ILE A 277 -8.89 -56.11 -76.02
C ILE A 277 -7.73 -56.95 -76.54
N ASP A 278 -6.88 -57.51 -75.67
CA ASP A 278 -5.81 -58.41 -76.08
C ASP A 278 -6.36 -59.66 -76.81
N ARG A 279 -7.45 -60.23 -76.30
CA ARG A 279 -8.15 -61.34 -76.97
C ARG A 279 -8.71 -60.93 -78.32
N ALA A 280 -9.30 -59.74 -78.42
CA ALA A 280 -9.84 -59.22 -79.66
C ALA A 280 -8.72 -58.93 -80.69
N SER A 281 -7.57 -58.43 -80.24
CA SER A 281 -6.38 -58.19 -81.06
C SER A 281 -5.86 -59.49 -81.69
N VAL A 282 -5.78 -60.58 -80.92
CA VAL A 282 -5.43 -61.92 -81.44
C VAL A 282 -6.45 -62.40 -82.49
N ALA A 283 -7.75 -62.18 -82.25
CA ALA A 283 -8.78 -62.54 -83.22
C ALA A 283 -8.64 -61.76 -84.54
N VAL A 284 -8.35 -60.45 -84.46
CA VAL A 284 -8.10 -59.60 -85.65
C VAL A 284 -6.85 -60.04 -86.41
N GLN A 285 -5.76 -60.38 -85.71
CA GLN A 285 -4.55 -60.94 -86.34
C GLN A 285 -4.84 -62.24 -87.09
N ASN A 286 -5.67 -63.11 -86.52
CA ASN A 286 -6.08 -64.34 -87.20
C ASN A 286 -6.92 -64.04 -88.46
N VAL A 287 -7.83 -63.05 -88.41
CA VAL A 287 -8.60 -62.63 -89.58
C VAL A 287 -7.68 -62.03 -90.65
N GLU A 288 -6.72 -61.19 -90.28
CA GLU A 288 -5.72 -60.62 -91.19
C GLU A 288 -4.91 -61.73 -91.89
N GLY A 289 -4.44 -62.73 -91.14
CA GLY A 289 -3.73 -63.91 -91.67
C GLY A 289 -4.59 -64.73 -92.64
N ASN A 290 -5.80 -65.10 -92.24
CA ASN A 290 -6.73 -65.85 -93.08
C ASN A 290 -7.08 -65.09 -94.38
N THR A 291 -7.26 -63.77 -94.28
CA THR A 291 -7.58 -62.91 -95.42
C THR A 291 -6.40 -62.82 -96.40
N SER A 292 -5.16 -62.81 -95.90
CA SER A 292 -3.95 -62.91 -96.72
C SER A 292 -3.85 -64.25 -97.46
N GLU A 293 -4.11 -65.37 -96.78
CA GLU A 293 -4.15 -66.70 -97.40
C GLU A 293 -5.21 -66.80 -98.49
N ILE A 294 -6.43 -66.29 -98.23
CA ILE A 294 -7.51 -66.25 -99.23
C ILE A 294 -7.09 -65.40 -100.44
N SER A 295 -6.44 -64.25 -100.24
CA SER A 295 -5.94 -63.42 -101.35
C SER A 295 -4.97 -64.20 -102.26
N ASN A 296 -4.06 -64.99 -101.68
CA ASN A 296 -3.13 -65.84 -102.45
C ASN A 296 -3.88 -66.92 -103.27
N ILE A 297 -4.90 -67.54 -102.69
CA ILE A 297 -5.74 -68.52 -103.38
C ILE A 297 -6.52 -67.86 -104.53
N VAL A 298 -7.13 -66.71 -104.28
CA VAL A 298 -7.91 -65.97 -105.30
C VAL A 298 -7.01 -65.51 -106.44
N SER A 299 -5.79 -65.04 -106.16
CA SER A 299 -4.78 -64.73 -107.17
C SER A 299 -4.42 -65.95 -108.03
N THR A 300 -4.26 -67.13 -107.39
CA THR A 300 -4.01 -68.39 -108.09
C THR A 300 -5.20 -68.79 -108.97
N ILE A 301 -6.45 -68.66 -108.49
CA ILE A 301 -7.66 -68.95 -109.27
C ILE A 301 -7.80 -67.99 -110.45
N SER A 302 -7.47 -66.70 -110.25
CA SER A 302 -7.45 -65.71 -111.33
C SER A 302 -6.44 -66.09 -112.41
N ALA A 303 -5.23 -66.52 -112.01
CA ALA A 303 -4.21 -66.99 -112.96
C ALA A 303 -4.64 -68.27 -113.70
N ILE A 304 -5.29 -69.22 -113.02
CA ILE A 304 -5.85 -70.43 -113.64
C ILE A 304 -6.99 -70.06 -114.60
N SER A 305 -7.87 -69.13 -114.23
CA SER A 305 -8.98 -68.68 -115.07
C SER A 305 -8.47 -67.99 -116.33
N GLU A 306 -7.42 -67.17 -116.22
CA GLU A 306 -6.76 -66.52 -117.35
C GLU A 306 -6.09 -67.56 -118.28
N GLN A 307 -5.37 -68.51 -117.69
CA GLN A 307 -4.75 -69.60 -118.44
C GLN A 307 -5.81 -70.48 -119.14
N THR A 308 -6.94 -70.74 -118.48
CA THR A 308 -8.06 -71.50 -119.03
C THR A 308 -8.73 -70.75 -120.17
N ASN A 309 -8.91 -69.43 -120.02
CA ASN A 309 -9.41 -68.55 -121.08
C ASN A 309 -8.49 -68.55 -122.32
N LEU A 310 -7.17 -68.51 -122.11
CA LEU A 310 -6.18 -68.61 -123.19
C LEU A 310 -6.17 -69.99 -123.87
N LEU A 311 -6.27 -71.07 -123.08
CA LEU A 311 -6.38 -72.44 -123.61
C LEU A 311 -7.67 -72.63 -124.42
N ALA A 312 -8.80 -72.13 -123.92
CA ALA A 312 -10.08 -72.16 -124.60
C ALA A 312 -10.07 -71.34 -125.89
N LEU A 313 -9.41 -70.18 -125.89
CA LEU A 313 -9.20 -69.37 -127.09
C LEU A 313 -8.38 -70.14 -128.15
N ASN A 314 -7.27 -70.77 -127.74
CA ASN A 314 -6.45 -71.58 -128.65
C ASN A 314 -7.24 -72.78 -129.21
N ALA A 315 -8.08 -73.43 -128.38
CA ALA A 315 -8.95 -74.51 -128.81
C ALA A 315 -10.04 -74.04 -129.78
N ALA A 316 -10.65 -72.86 -129.56
CA ALA A 316 -11.63 -72.27 -130.46
C ALA A 316 -11.01 -71.92 -131.82
N ILE A 317 -9.79 -71.38 -131.84
CA ILE A 317 -9.02 -71.11 -133.07
C ILE A 317 -8.77 -72.41 -133.85
N GLU A 318 -8.31 -73.47 -133.20
CA GLU A 318 -8.00 -74.73 -133.87
C GLU A 318 -9.28 -75.48 -134.31
N ALA A 319 -10.38 -75.37 -133.56
CA ALA A 319 -11.69 -75.87 -133.95
C ALA A 319 -12.25 -75.15 -135.18
N ALA A 320 -12.07 -73.83 -135.29
CA ALA A 320 -12.40 -73.07 -136.49
C ALA A 320 -11.53 -73.49 -137.69
N ARG A 321 -10.26 -73.84 -137.45
CA ARG A 321 -9.31 -74.31 -138.46
C ARG A 321 -9.66 -75.69 -139.04
N ALA A 322 -10.30 -76.55 -138.24
CA ALA A 322 -10.78 -77.88 -138.64
C ALA A 322 -12.10 -77.87 -139.46
N GLY A 323 -12.73 -76.71 -139.67
CA GLY A 323 -13.93 -76.56 -140.48
C GLY A 323 -15.16 -77.29 -139.91
N GLU A 324 -15.96 -77.94 -140.77
CA GLU A 324 -17.21 -78.64 -140.35
C GLU A 324 -16.97 -79.77 -139.32
N GLN A 325 -15.78 -80.41 -139.33
CA GLN A 325 -15.43 -81.46 -138.35
C GLN A 325 -15.16 -80.90 -136.94
N GLY A 326 -14.89 -79.60 -136.82
CA GLY A 326 -14.57 -78.93 -135.56
C GLY A 326 -15.74 -78.22 -134.86
N ARG A 327 -16.94 -78.17 -135.47
CA ARG A 327 -18.09 -77.40 -134.94
C ARG A 327 -18.49 -77.78 -133.50
N GLY A 328 -18.49 -79.06 -133.17
CA GLY A 328 -18.80 -79.52 -131.81
C GLY A 328 -17.75 -79.06 -130.78
N PHE A 329 -16.47 -79.06 -131.17
CA PHE A 329 -15.37 -78.58 -130.33
C PHE A 329 -15.36 -77.05 -130.19
N ALA A 330 -15.74 -76.31 -131.24
CA ALA A 330 -15.83 -74.84 -131.18
C ALA A 330 -16.87 -74.37 -130.16
N VAL A 331 -18.04 -75.01 -130.10
CA VAL A 331 -19.10 -74.69 -129.11
C VAL A 331 -18.61 -74.95 -127.68
N VAL A 332 -17.94 -76.08 -127.45
CA VAL A 332 -17.37 -76.39 -126.12
C VAL A 332 -16.27 -75.40 -125.76
N ALA A 333 -15.40 -75.02 -126.71
CA ALA A 333 -14.33 -74.05 -126.47
C ALA A 333 -14.88 -72.65 -126.11
N ASP A 334 -15.93 -72.17 -126.80
CA ASP A 334 -16.58 -70.90 -126.48
C ASP A 334 -17.30 -70.93 -125.11
N GLU A 335 -17.92 -72.06 -124.74
CA GLU A 335 -18.55 -72.25 -123.42
C GLU A 335 -17.50 -72.24 -122.30
N VAL A 336 -16.36 -72.94 -122.49
CA VAL A 336 -15.24 -72.92 -121.54
C VAL A 336 -14.64 -71.52 -121.44
N ARG A 337 -14.55 -70.78 -122.55
CA ARG A 337 -14.07 -69.39 -122.56
C ARG A 337 -15.00 -68.46 -121.79
N SER A 338 -16.31 -68.58 -121.98
CA SER A 338 -17.32 -67.83 -121.24
C SER A 338 -17.26 -68.14 -119.74
N LEU A 339 -17.11 -69.43 -119.38
CA LEU A 339 -17.00 -69.87 -117.99
C LEU A 339 -15.71 -69.33 -117.34
N ALA A 340 -14.59 -69.34 -118.04
CA ALA A 340 -13.32 -68.80 -117.57
C ALA A 340 -13.39 -67.28 -117.37
N ALA A 341 -14.05 -66.54 -118.28
CA ALA A 341 -14.27 -65.10 -118.13
C ALA A 341 -15.16 -64.78 -116.91
N ARG A 342 -16.25 -65.53 -116.70
CA ARG A 342 -17.10 -65.39 -115.51
C ARG A 342 -16.36 -65.75 -114.21
N ALA A 343 -15.50 -66.75 -114.23
CA ALA A 343 -14.65 -67.10 -113.10
C ALA A 343 -13.66 -65.97 -112.77
N GLN A 344 -13.05 -65.37 -113.80
CA GLN A 344 -12.15 -64.22 -113.62
C GLN A 344 -12.88 -63.00 -113.03
N GLU A 345 -14.06 -62.67 -113.53
CA GLU A 345 -14.89 -61.57 -113.00
C GLU A 345 -15.23 -61.80 -111.52
N ALA A 346 -15.65 -63.02 -111.15
CA ALA A 346 -15.88 -63.40 -109.76
C ALA A 346 -14.61 -63.30 -108.89
N THR A 347 -13.43 -63.67 -109.41
CA THR A 347 -12.17 -63.50 -108.66
C THR A 347 -11.82 -62.04 -108.42
N VAL A 348 -12.13 -61.13 -109.35
CA VAL A 348 -11.91 -59.68 -109.18
C VAL A 348 -12.84 -59.13 -108.09
N GLU A 349 -14.11 -59.52 -108.09
CA GLU A 349 -15.05 -59.13 -107.02
C GLU A 349 -14.60 -59.65 -105.64
N ILE A 350 -14.17 -60.91 -105.57
CA ILE A 350 -13.65 -61.49 -104.31
C ILE A 350 -12.38 -60.76 -103.86
N GLN A 351 -11.46 -60.46 -104.77
CA GLN A 351 -10.24 -59.71 -104.45
C GLN A 351 -10.56 -58.32 -103.87
N SER A 352 -11.53 -57.60 -104.43
CA SER A 352 -11.97 -56.32 -103.89
C SER A 352 -12.59 -56.44 -102.48
N MET A 353 -13.38 -57.48 -102.22
CA MET A 353 -13.91 -57.76 -100.87
C MET A 353 -12.79 -58.06 -99.86
N ILE A 354 -11.76 -58.79 -100.29
CA ILE A 354 -10.59 -59.14 -99.48
C ILE A 354 -9.74 -57.90 -99.16
N GLU A 355 -9.52 -57.01 -100.13
CA GLU A 355 -8.85 -55.73 -99.90
C GLU A 355 -9.61 -54.85 -98.91
N SER A 356 -10.95 -54.77 -99.04
CA SER A 356 -11.81 -54.06 -98.09
C SER A 356 -11.73 -54.66 -96.68
N LEU A 357 -11.72 -55.99 -96.56
CA LEU A 357 -11.52 -56.69 -95.29
C LEU A 357 -10.16 -56.34 -94.66
N GLN A 358 -9.07 -56.36 -95.43
CA GLN A 358 -7.73 -56.01 -94.96
C GLN A 358 -7.65 -54.57 -94.43
N VAL A 359 -8.23 -53.61 -95.16
CA VAL A 359 -8.30 -52.20 -94.72
C VAL A 359 -9.08 -52.08 -93.41
N ASN A 360 -10.25 -52.72 -93.31
CA ASN A 360 -11.08 -52.66 -92.11
C ASN A 360 -10.40 -53.33 -90.90
N THR A 361 -9.70 -54.45 -91.09
CA THR A 361 -8.92 -55.09 -90.02
C THR A 361 -7.75 -54.21 -89.57
N GLY A 362 -7.07 -53.52 -90.48
CA GLY A 362 -6.00 -52.58 -90.16
C GLY A 362 -6.49 -51.40 -89.33
N GLN A 363 -7.65 -50.83 -89.69
CA GLN A 363 -8.29 -49.78 -88.90
C GLN A 363 -8.70 -50.28 -87.50
N LEU A 364 -9.27 -51.48 -87.42
CA LEU A 364 -9.69 -52.07 -86.16
C LEU A 364 -8.49 -52.30 -85.22
N LYS A 365 -7.35 -52.75 -85.75
CA LYS A 365 -6.10 -52.89 -85.00
C LYS A 365 -5.63 -51.55 -84.42
N GLN A 366 -5.66 -50.48 -85.21
CA GLN A 366 -5.27 -49.14 -84.74
C GLN A 366 -6.17 -48.63 -83.61
N VAL A 367 -7.48 -48.89 -83.69
CA VAL A 367 -8.43 -48.58 -82.60
C VAL A 367 -8.12 -49.40 -81.34
N MET A 368 -7.80 -50.69 -81.49
CA MET A 368 -7.42 -51.54 -80.36
C MET A 368 -6.15 -51.05 -79.67
N GLU A 369 -5.09 -50.74 -80.42
CA GLU A 369 -3.83 -50.19 -79.87
C GLU A 369 -4.05 -48.86 -79.13
N ALA A 370 -4.87 -47.96 -79.69
CA ALA A 370 -5.25 -46.72 -79.02
C ALA A 370 -6.04 -46.98 -77.74
N THR A 371 -6.91 -47.98 -77.73
CA THR A 371 -7.71 -48.32 -76.54
C THR A 371 -6.85 -48.93 -75.43
N VAL A 372 -5.86 -49.76 -75.75
CA VAL A 372 -4.87 -50.26 -74.77
C VAL A 372 -4.09 -49.10 -74.17
N THR A 373 -3.61 -48.17 -74.99
CA THR A 373 -2.86 -46.99 -74.51
C THR A 373 -3.72 -46.12 -73.57
N ASN A 374 -5.00 -45.93 -73.90
CA ASN A 374 -5.94 -45.20 -73.03
C ASN A 374 -6.22 -45.95 -71.71
N ALA A 375 -6.29 -47.28 -71.74
CA ALA A 375 -6.46 -48.10 -70.55
C ALA A 375 -5.24 -47.97 -69.61
N GLU A 376 -4.02 -48.00 -70.14
CA GLU A 376 -2.78 -47.82 -69.36
C GLU A 376 -2.68 -46.41 -68.73
N SER A 377 -3.07 -45.38 -69.49
CA SER A 377 -3.17 -44.01 -68.97
C SER A 377 -4.20 -43.92 -67.84
N SER A 378 -5.35 -44.57 -68.01
CA SER A 378 -6.41 -44.61 -66.98
C SER A 378 -5.96 -45.35 -65.72
N GLU A 379 -5.22 -46.45 -65.86
CA GLU A 379 -4.62 -47.19 -64.75
C GLU A 379 -3.64 -46.29 -63.95
N SER A 380 -2.76 -45.56 -64.64
CA SER A 380 -1.83 -44.63 -63.97
C SER A 380 -2.56 -43.49 -63.23
N LEU A 381 -3.63 -42.94 -63.81
CA LEU A 381 -4.46 -41.92 -63.14
C LEU A 381 -5.15 -42.48 -61.90
N MET A 382 -5.65 -43.72 -61.94
CA MET A 382 -6.27 -44.37 -60.79
C MET A 382 -5.28 -44.65 -59.68
N GLN A 383 -4.05 -45.09 -59.99
CA GLN A 383 -2.99 -45.27 -58.99
C GLN A 383 -2.62 -43.95 -58.30
N LYS A 384 -2.53 -42.86 -59.05
CA LYS A 384 -2.28 -41.54 -58.47
C LYS A 384 -3.43 -41.08 -57.58
N MET A 385 -4.67 -41.37 -57.98
CA MET A 385 -5.85 -41.07 -57.17
C MET A 385 -5.85 -41.84 -55.84
N GLU A 386 -5.39 -43.08 -55.84
CA GLU A 386 -5.21 -43.88 -54.61
C GLU A 386 -4.18 -43.22 -53.67
N GLU A 387 -3.05 -42.76 -54.21
CA GLU A 387 -2.00 -42.06 -53.45
C GLU A 387 -2.51 -40.73 -52.84
N ASP A 388 -3.30 -39.96 -53.60
CA ASP A 388 -3.94 -38.73 -53.13
C ASP A 388 -4.96 -39.01 -51.99
N ILE A 389 -5.74 -40.09 -52.08
CA ILE A 389 -6.70 -40.49 -51.03
C ILE A 389 -5.97 -40.90 -49.74
N LEU A 390 -4.83 -41.60 -49.85
CA LEU A 390 -4.00 -41.94 -48.69
C LEU A 390 -3.48 -40.68 -47.99
N LEU A 391 -3.02 -39.68 -48.76
CA LEU A 391 -2.56 -38.40 -48.23
C LEU A 391 -3.69 -37.63 -47.52
N ILE A 392 -4.92 -37.66 -48.07
CA ILE A 392 -6.11 -37.07 -47.43
C ILE A 392 -6.37 -37.75 -46.08
N THR A 393 -6.32 -39.08 -46.04
CA THR A 393 -6.53 -39.86 -44.81
C THR A 393 -5.49 -39.53 -43.74
N GLU A 394 -4.21 -39.39 -44.12
CA GLU A 394 -3.14 -38.98 -43.20
C GLU A 394 -3.39 -37.57 -42.63
N ARG A 395 -3.76 -36.61 -43.49
CA ARG A 395 -4.09 -35.24 -43.07
C ARG A 395 -5.29 -35.21 -42.13
N ASN A 396 -6.32 -35.99 -42.41
CA ASN A 396 -7.49 -36.13 -41.55
C ASN A 396 -7.11 -36.66 -40.16
N ASN A 397 -6.25 -37.68 -40.08
CA ASN A 397 -5.74 -38.17 -38.78
C ASN A 397 -4.97 -37.09 -38.01
N SER A 398 -4.20 -36.26 -38.72
CA SER A 398 -3.52 -35.10 -38.11
C SER A 398 -4.51 -34.07 -37.56
N ILE A 399 -5.59 -33.77 -38.30
CA ILE A 399 -6.64 -32.86 -37.86
C ILE A 399 -7.34 -33.42 -36.61
N THR A 400 -7.68 -34.71 -36.59
CA THR A 400 -8.29 -35.37 -35.42
C THR A 400 -7.43 -35.21 -34.17
N THR A 401 -6.11 -35.45 -34.30
CA THR A 401 -5.16 -35.30 -33.20
C THR A 401 -5.12 -33.86 -32.69
N ARG A 402 -5.08 -32.87 -33.59
CA ARG A 402 -5.08 -31.44 -33.24
C ARG A 402 -6.39 -31.01 -32.59
N SER A 403 -7.53 -31.49 -33.09
CA SER A 403 -8.84 -31.23 -32.49
C SER A 403 -8.90 -31.75 -31.05
N ALA A 404 -8.37 -32.94 -30.78
CA ALA A 404 -8.27 -33.47 -29.42
C ALA A 404 -7.35 -32.60 -28.52
N GLU A 405 -6.24 -32.10 -29.05
CA GLU A 405 -5.37 -31.17 -28.32
C GLU A 405 -6.05 -29.83 -28.01
N ILE A 406 -6.80 -29.28 -28.97
CA ILE A 406 -7.59 -28.05 -28.79
C ILE A 406 -8.64 -28.26 -27.70
N ALA A 407 -9.41 -29.36 -27.75
CA ALA A 407 -10.40 -29.68 -26.72
C ALA A 407 -9.77 -29.81 -25.32
N ARG A 408 -8.61 -30.48 -25.22
CA ARG A 408 -7.86 -30.57 -23.96
C ARG A 408 -7.38 -29.20 -23.48
N SER A 409 -6.87 -28.36 -24.37
CA SER A 409 -6.43 -27.00 -24.03
C SER A 409 -7.60 -26.13 -23.57
N ALA A 410 -8.76 -26.25 -24.21
CA ALA A 410 -10.00 -25.59 -23.79
C ALA A 410 -10.41 -26.05 -22.38
N GLY A 411 -10.36 -27.34 -22.07
CA GLY A 411 -10.63 -27.85 -20.72
C GLY A 411 -9.68 -27.28 -19.64
N ASN A 412 -8.39 -27.12 -19.97
CA ASN A 412 -7.45 -26.46 -19.06
C ASN A 412 -7.76 -24.97 -18.87
N GLN A 413 -8.13 -24.27 -19.95
CA GLN A 413 -8.52 -22.86 -19.90
C GLN A 413 -9.80 -22.65 -19.08
N ASP A 414 -10.78 -23.56 -19.16
CA ASP A 414 -12.00 -23.52 -18.34
C ASP A 414 -11.66 -23.56 -16.85
N SER A 415 -10.76 -24.48 -16.45
CA SER A 415 -10.28 -24.54 -15.06
C SER A 415 -9.57 -23.25 -14.61
N VAL A 416 -8.78 -22.63 -15.48
CA VAL A 416 -8.09 -21.36 -15.16
C VAL A 416 -9.09 -20.22 -15.04
N ALA A 417 -10.09 -20.16 -15.93
CA ALA A 417 -11.14 -19.15 -15.88
C ALA A 417 -11.96 -19.25 -14.58
N ILE A 418 -12.26 -20.46 -14.10
CA ILE A 418 -12.92 -20.68 -12.80
C ILE A 418 -12.07 -20.12 -11.65
N SER A 419 -10.75 -20.37 -11.65
CA SER A 419 -9.85 -19.80 -10.65
C SER A 419 -9.81 -18.27 -10.72
N ILE A 420 -9.78 -17.68 -11.91
CA ILE A 420 -9.86 -16.23 -12.09
C ILE A 420 -11.17 -15.68 -11.50
N SER A 421 -12.31 -16.32 -11.76
CA SER A 421 -13.59 -15.90 -11.15
C SER A 421 -13.55 -15.93 -9.62
N GLN A 422 -12.90 -16.94 -9.02
CA GLN A 422 -12.72 -17.02 -7.57
C GLN A 422 -11.82 -15.89 -7.04
N ASP A 423 -10.69 -15.63 -7.71
CA ASP A 423 -9.78 -14.56 -7.35
C ASP A 423 -10.45 -13.18 -7.45
N VAL A 424 -11.23 -12.94 -8.52
CA VAL A 424 -12.02 -11.72 -8.69
C VAL A 424 -13.01 -11.53 -7.55
N ALA A 425 -13.73 -12.59 -7.16
CA ALA A 425 -14.65 -12.54 -6.03
C ALA A 425 -13.93 -12.25 -4.70
N GLN A 426 -12.74 -12.83 -4.49
CA GLN A 426 -11.93 -12.60 -3.31
C GLN A 426 -11.40 -11.17 -3.25
N ILE A 427 -10.87 -10.64 -4.35
CA ILE A 427 -10.38 -9.26 -4.43
C ILE A 427 -11.55 -8.28 -4.22
N ARG A 428 -12.76 -8.61 -4.69
CA ARG A 428 -13.95 -7.78 -4.48
C ARG A 428 -14.32 -7.71 -3.01
N GLN A 429 -14.25 -8.84 -2.31
CA GLN A 429 -14.45 -8.87 -0.86
C GLN A 429 -13.40 -8.02 -0.15
N GLN A 430 -12.12 -8.14 -0.53
CA GLN A 430 -11.05 -7.33 0.06
C GLN A 430 -11.25 -5.83 -0.18
N ALA A 431 -11.69 -5.42 -1.37
CA ALA A 431 -12.03 -4.03 -1.65
C ALA A 431 -13.18 -3.55 -0.74
N SER A 432 -14.22 -4.38 -0.55
CA SER A 432 -15.29 -4.08 0.40
C SER A 432 -14.77 -3.91 1.85
N ASP A 433 -13.90 -4.81 2.30
CA ASP A 433 -13.32 -4.76 3.65
C ASP A 433 -12.45 -3.50 3.84
N VAL A 434 -11.68 -3.13 2.80
CA VAL A 434 -10.90 -1.88 2.78
C VAL A 434 -11.81 -0.66 2.89
N SER A 435 -12.93 -0.61 2.16
CA SER A 435 -13.92 0.46 2.26
C SER A 435 -14.48 0.60 3.69
N GLU A 436 -14.76 -0.52 4.36
CA GLU A 436 -15.22 -0.51 5.76
C GLU A 436 -14.13 0.02 6.72
N ILE A 437 -12.88 -0.41 6.55
CA ILE A 437 -11.75 0.08 7.35
C ILE A 437 -11.55 1.59 7.16
N ILE A 438 -11.69 2.10 5.94
CA ILE A 438 -11.60 3.54 5.66
C ILE A 438 -12.72 4.32 6.34
N LYS A 439 -13.92 3.77 6.38
CA LYS A 439 -15.06 4.37 7.10
C LYS A 439 -14.78 4.46 8.61
N LEU A 440 -14.23 3.39 9.21
CA LEU A 440 -13.80 3.40 10.61
C LEU A 440 -12.68 4.41 10.86
N THR A 441 -11.71 4.48 9.94
CA THR A 441 -10.60 5.45 10.01
C THR A 441 -11.12 6.88 9.97
N SER A 442 -12.11 7.17 9.13
CA SER A 442 -12.74 8.50 9.05
C SER A 442 -13.41 8.91 10.37
N VAL A 443 -14.04 7.96 11.07
CA VAL A 443 -14.61 8.20 12.41
C VAL A 443 -13.50 8.53 13.42
N GLU A 444 -12.40 7.78 13.39
CA GLU A 444 -11.30 8.01 14.32
C GLU A 444 -10.56 9.34 14.06
N VAL A 445 -10.45 9.75 12.79
CA VAL A 445 -9.94 11.07 12.42
C VAL A 445 -10.82 12.20 12.99
N ALA A 446 -12.14 12.04 12.95
CA ALA A 446 -13.06 13.00 13.57
C ALA A 446 -12.90 13.04 15.11
N ASN A 447 -12.66 11.89 15.74
CA ASN A 447 -12.34 11.84 17.18
C ASN A 447 -11.03 12.57 17.49
N LEU A 448 -9.98 12.41 16.67
CA LEU A 448 -8.71 13.13 16.84
C LEU A 448 -8.88 14.65 16.71
N GLU A 449 -9.73 15.10 15.78
CA GLU A 449 -10.05 16.52 15.62
C GLU A 449 -10.73 17.09 16.87
N ASP A 450 -11.73 16.38 17.42
CA ASP A 450 -12.41 16.76 18.67
C ASP A 450 -11.44 16.78 19.88
N GLN A 451 -10.53 15.81 19.99
CA GLN A 451 -9.52 15.79 21.04
C GLN A 451 -8.53 16.97 20.90
N SER A 452 -8.16 17.32 19.67
CA SER A 452 -7.30 18.47 19.42
C SER A 452 -7.98 19.78 19.80
N ASP A 453 -9.26 19.96 19.47
CA ASP A 453 -10.05 21.13 19.86
C ASP A 453 -10.16 21.24 21.40
N LYS A 454 -10.40 20.12 22.09
CA LYS A 454 -10.38 20.06 23.57
C LYS A 454 -9.04 20.48 24.16
N LEU A 455 -7.91 19.98 23.63
CA LEU A 455 -6.57 20.36 24.08
C LEU A 455 -6.30 21.85 23.84
N SER A 456 -6.69 22.37 22.67
CA SER A 456 -6.56 23.79 22.34
C SER A 456 -7.34 24.67 23.33
N ARG A 457 -8.60 24.31 23.64
CA ARG A 457 -9.43 25.03 24.63
C ARG A 457 -8.87 24.98 26.05
N LEU A 458 -8.23 23.87 26.46
CA LEU A 458 -7.63 23.77 27.80
C LEU A 458 -6.46 24.72 28.02
N VAL A 459 -5.78 25.11 26.95
CA VAL A 459 -4.67 26.08 26.99
C VAL A 459 -5.07 27.47 26.50
N GLU A 460 -6.31 27.62 26.05
CA GLU A 460 -6.87 28.89 25.62
C GLU A 460 -6.96 29.86 26.82
N GLY A 461 -6.45 31.08 26.65
CA GLY A 461 -6.34 32.06 27.72
C GLY A 461 -5.04 32.01 28.52
N LEU A 462 -4.23 30.96 28.40
CA LEU A 462 -2.88 30.94 28.96
C LEU A 462 -1.94 31.78 28.06
N ARG A 463 -1.41 32.87 28.63
CA ARG A 463 -0.43 33.73 27.98
C ARG A 463 0.95 33.14 28.20
N THR A 464 1.45 32.45 27.19
CA THR A 464 2.83 31.97 27.10
C THR A 464 3.76 33.05 26.63
#